data_AF-A0A1A8HX44-F1
#
_entry.id   AF-A0A1A8HX44-F1
#
_cell.length_a   1.000
_cell.length_b   1.000
_cell.length_c   1.000
_cell.angle_alpha   90.00
_cell.angle_beta   90.00
_cell.angle_gamma   90.00
#
_symmetry.space_group_name_H-M   'P 1'
#
loop_
_entity.id
_entity.type
_entity.pdbx_description
1 polymer ?
#
loop_
_entity_poly.entity_id
_entity_poly.type
_entity_poly.pdbx_seq_one_letter_code
_entity_poly.pdbx_strand_id
1 'polypeptide(L)'
;MLSNMSTASVPELFCGDSTVQEPTQILNFMRKQRLNADYELTARQGADTMAYIALLEEKLRPALLHTFWVDAENYANLTRPWFASRSPFPLNFLVPCRHANIALSRILLTKGEAPLHRISEMEGKIYSDAKECLNLLSYRLGAAKYFFGNSPTSLDAFVFGFLAPLEKANLPSSPLLSHLRQLENLTGFCDNILATFFSSDRPCPPPPVQETVDANLQKLTQLVNKESNLIEKMDDNLRSSSPQHKPYRAEPKAGLSGANSSTPA
;
A
#
# COMPACT_ATOMS: atom_id res chain seq x y z
N MET A 1 12.73 3.21 19.17
CA MET A 1 11.55 3.93 18.66
C MET A 1 11.22 3.39 17.27
N LEU A 2 10.40 2.35 17.23
CA LEU A 2 9.89 1.71 16.01
C LEU A 2 8.55 2.35 15.67
N SER A 3 8.56 3.56 15.12
CA SER A 3 7.36 4.23 14.65
C SER A 3 7.47 4.44 13.13
N ASN A 4 6.50 3.88 12.41
CA ASN A 4 6.17 4.14 10.99
C ASN A 4 6.63 3.09 9.97
N MET A 5 6.50 1.79 10.27
CA MET A 5 6.73 0.74 9.28
C MET A 5 5.59 -0.30 9.23
N SER A 6 4.32 0.15 9.33
CA SER A 6 3.16 -0.75 9.27
C SER A 6 1.83 -0.13 8.83
N THR A 7 1.81 1.08 8.28
CA THR A 7 0.59 1.63 7.69
C THR A 7 0.56 1.25 6.21
N ALA A 8 -0.49 0.52 5.81
CA ALA A 8 -0.88 0.43 4.42
C ALA A 8 -1.07 1.89 3.94
N SER A 9 -0.09 2.42 3.19
CA SER A 9 0.03 3.86 3.01
C SER A 9 -1.13 4.38 2.16
N VAL A 10 -2.02 5.11 2.81
CA VAL A 10 -2.85 6.16 2.20
C VAL A 10 -1.91 7.25 1.64
N PRO A 11 -2.37 8.14 0.74
CA PRO A 11 -1.50 9.19 0.25
C PRO A 11 -0.98 10.03 1.42
N GLU A 12 0.34 10.25 1.41
CA GLU A 12 1.06 11.07 2.38
C GLU A 12 1.81 12.17 1.63
N LEU A 13 1.76 13.39 2.16
CA LEU A 13 2.49 14.54 1.66
C LEU A 13 3.55 14.93 2.67
N PHE A 14 4.82 14.87 2.26
CA PHE A 14 5.95 15.43 2.99
C PHE A 14 6.25 16.83 2.44
N CYS A 15 6.20 17.84 3.30
CA CYS A 15 6.53 19.22 2.94
C CYS A 15 7.37 19.85 4.07
N GLY A 16 8.69 19.91 3.87
CA GLY A 16 9.63 20.29 4.92
C GLY A 16 9.49 19.38 6.15
N ASP A 17 9.25 19.97 7.31
CA ASP A 17 9.03 19.24 8.57
C ASP A 17 7.58 18.77 8.78
N SER A 18 6.67 19.08 7.85
CA SER A 18 5.26 18.69 7.94
C SER A 18 4.99 17.40 7.18
N THR A 19 4.40 16.43 7.87
CA THR A 19 3.82 15.22 7.26
C THR A 19 2.31 15.32 7.37
N VAL A 20 1.61 15.29 6.24
CA VAL A 20 0.14 15.29 6.18
C VAL A 20 -0.32 13.99 5.55
N GLN A 21 -1.20 13.27 6.23
CA GLN A 21 -1.73 11.99 5.80
C GLN A 21 -3.22 12.15 5.50
N GLU A 22 -3.75 11.36 4.54
CA GLU A 22 -5.13 11.39 4.03
C GLU A 22 -5.42 12.46 2.94
N PRO A 23 -6.18 12.09 1.88
CA PRO A 23 -6.45 13.00 0.76
C PRO A 23 -7.09 14.33 1.16
N THR A 24 -8.07 14.32 2.06
CA THR A 24 -8.80 15.53 2.48
C THR A 24 -7.89 16.49 3.25
N GLN A 25 -7.02 15.97 4.12
CA GLN A 25 -6.04 16.76 4.86
C GLN A 25 -4.97 17.33 3.93
N ILE A 26 -4.48 16.52 2.97
CA ILE A 26 -3.54 16.95 1.94
C ILE A 26 -4.13 18.09 1.12
N LEU A 27 -5.36 17.96 0.63
CA LEU A 27 -6.04 19.02 -0.13
C LEU A 27 -6.22 20.30 0.70
N ASN A 28 -6.60 20.16 1.98
CA ASN A 28 -6.72 21.30 2.88
C ASN A 28 -5.36 21.97 3.15
N PHE A 29 -4.29 21.19 3.28
CA PHE A 29 -2.93 21.70 3.43
C PHE A 29 -2.49 22.47 2.17
N MET A 30 -2.65 21.88 0.99
CA MET A 30 -2.29 22.54 -0.28
C MET A 30 -3.08 23.84 -0.50
N ARG A 31 -4.38 23.84 -0.14
CA ARG A 31 -5.22 25.05 -0.18
C ARG A 31 -4.66 26.19 0.69
N LYS A 32 -4.17 25.88 1.90
CA LYS A 32 -3.49 26.87 2.78
C LYS A 32 -2.22 27.42 2.15
N GLN A 33 -1.49 26.59 1.40
CA GLN A 33 -0.24 26.94 0.71
C GLN A 33 -0.44 27.66 -0.64
N ARG A 34 -1.67 28.09 -0.95
CA ARG A 34 -2.01 28.71 -2.24
C ARG A 34 -1.78 27.79 -3.46
N LEU A 35 -1.81 26.46 -3.26
CA LEU A 35 -1.77 25.44 -4.29
C LEU A 35 -3.12 24.71 -4.32
N ASN A 36 -4.07 25.17 -5.13
CA ASN A 36 -5.40 24.58 -5.24
C ASN A 36 -5.77 24.45 -6.71
N ALA A 37 -6.24 23.28 -7.13
CA ALA A 37 -6.75 23.08 -8.48
C ALA A 37 -8.10 23.81 -8.71
N ASP A 38 -8.77 24.22 -7.63
CA ASP A 38 -10.13 24.74 -7.66
C ASP A 38 -10.23 26.27 -7.57
N TYR A 39 -9.15 27.02 -7.86
CA TYR A 39 -9.14 28.49 -7.70
C TYR A 39 -10.20 29.22 -8.53
N GLU A 40 -10.46 28.73 -9.73
CA GLU A 40 -11.39 29.35 -10.68
C GLU A 40 -12.83 28.84 -10.51
N LEU A 41 -13.07 27.93 -9.56
CA LEU A 41 -14.40 27.38 -9.35
C LEU A 41 -15.32 28.37 -8.64
N THR A 42 -16.51 28.52 -9.21
CA THR A 42 -17.63 29.19 -8.53
C THR A 42 -18.09 28.38 -7.31
N ALA A 43 -18.76 29.03 -6.36
CA ALA A 43 -19.31 28.35 -5.17
C ALA A 43 -20.23 27.17 -5.56
N ARG A 44 -21.00 27.31 -6.66
CA ARG A 44 -21.84 26.24 -7.20
C ARG A 44 -21.00 25.06 -7.68
N GLN A 45 -19.96 25.31 -8.48
CA GLN A 45 -19.07 24.24 -8.96
C GLN A 45 -18.30 23.58 -7.81
N GLY A 46 -17.94 24.33 -6.76
CA GLY A 46 -17.37 23.77 -5.53
C GLY A 46 -18.33 22.81 -4.83
N ALA A 47 -19.63 23.16 -4.73
CA ALA A 47 -20.65 22.26 -4.19
C ALA A 47 -20.86 21.03 -5.09
N ASP A 48 -20.91 21.22 -6.40
CA ASP A 48 -21.01 20.13 -7.39
C ASP A 48 -19.82 19.17 -7.26
N THR A 49 -18.61 19.68 -7.05
CA THR A 49 -17.40 18.87 -6.82
C THR A 49 -17.58 17.92 -5.65
N MET A 50 -18.04 18.44 -4.50
CA MET A 50 -18.28 17.62 -3.31
C MET A 50 -19.37 16.58 -3.54
N ALA A 51 -20.44 16.95 -4.27
CA ALA A 51 -21.52 16.04 -4.61
C ALA A 51 -21.04 14.88 -5.51
N TYR A 52 -20.22 15.16 -6.52
CA TYR A 52 -19.65 14.11 -7.38
C TYR A 52 -18.64 13.23 -6.65
N ILE A 53 -17.80 13.79 -5.78
CA ILE A 53 -16.89 12.98 -4.94
C ILE A 53 -17.69 12.03 -4.04
N ALA A 54 -18.77 12.52 -3.42
CA ALA A 54 -19.66 11.69 -2.62
C ALA A 54 -20.34 10.60 -3.46
N LEU A 55 -20.78 10.92 -4.68
CA LEU A 55 -21.35 9.95 -5.62
C LEU A 55 -20.34 8.84 -5.97
N LEU A 56 -19.08 9.19 -6.23
CA LEU A 56 -18.01 8.22 -6.52
C LEU A 56 -17.74 7.29 -5.34
N GLU A 57 -17.62 7.86 -4.13
CA GLU A 57 -17.37 7.08 -2.91
C GLU A 57 -18.55 6.15 -2.57
N GLU A 58 -19.78 6.57 -2.83
CA GLU A 58 -20.98 5.81 -2.48
C GLU A 58 -21.36 4.76 -3.53
N LYS A 59 -21.26 5.09 -4.82
CA LYS A 59 -21.75 4.26 -5.93
C LYS A 59 -20.65 3.51 -6.66
N LEU A 60 -19.51 4.15 -6.93
CA LEU A 60 -18.44 3.54 -7.74
C LEU A 60 -17.41 2.78 -6.89
N ARG A 61 -17.01 3.32 -5.74
CA ARG A 61 -15.99 2.70 -4.88
C ARG A 61 -16.31 1.25 -4.49
N PRO A 62 -17.54 0.89 -4.07
CA PRO A 62 -17.84 -0.48 -3.66
C PRO A 62 -17.64 -1.47 -4.80
N ALA A 63 -18.01 -1.10 -6.03
CA ALA A 63 -17.81 -1.94 -7.21
C ALA A 63 -16.32 -2.09 -7.57
N LEU A 64 -15.51 -1.04 -7.44
CA LEU A 64 -14.06 -1.15 -7.63
C LEU A 64 -13.42 -2.04 -6.56
N LEU A 65 -13.76 -1.84 -5.29
CA LEU A 65 -13.29 -2.70 -4.20
C LEU A 65 -13.64 -4.16 -4.46
N HIS A 66 -14.88 -4.43 -4.89
CA HIS A 66 -15.30 -5.77 -5.26
C HIS A 66 -14.46 -6.31 -6.42
N THR A 67 -14.38 -5.58 -7.52
CA THR A 67 -13.67 -5.96 -8.75
C THR A 67 -12.20 -6.31 -8.48
N PHE A 68 -11.48 -5.50 -7.69
CA PHE A 68 -10.04 -5.71 -7.46
C PHE A 68 -9.74 -6.68 -6.32
N TRP A 69 -10.54 -6.70 -5.26
CA TRP A 69 -10.17 -7.34 -4.00
C TRP A 69 -11.06 -8.51 -3.57
N VAL A 70 -12.25 -8.67 -4.17
CA VAL A 70 -13.23 -9.68 -3.79
C VAL A 70 -13.51 -10.67 -4.92
N ASP A 71 -13.58 -10.19 -6.17
CA ASP A 71 -13.71 -11.06 -7.35
C ASP A 71 -12.54 -12.04 -7.39
N ALA A 72 -12.85 -13.34 -7.37
CA ALA A 72 -11.87 -14.39 -7.18
C ALA A 72 -10.85 -14.46 -8.33
N GLU A 73 -11.30 -14.22 -9.57
CA GLU A 73 -10.45 -14.31 -10.76
C GLU A 73 -9.50 -13.12 -10.84
N ASN A 74 -10.03 -11.91 -10.66
CA ASN A 74 -9.23 -10.69 -10.65
C ASN A 74 -8.24 -10.67 -9.48
N TYR A 75 -8.68 -11.08 -8.29
CA TYR A 75 -7.81 -11.10 -7.11
C TYR A 75 -6.66 -12.10 -7.28
N ALA A 76 -6.95 -13.33 -7.71
CA ALA A 76 -5.94 -14.38 -7.84
C ALA A 76 -4.93 -14.09 -8.96
N ASN A 77 -5.40 -13.61 -10.12
CA ASN A 77 -4.59 -13.51 -11.34
C ASN A 77 -3.97 -12.12 -11.56
N LEU A 78 -4.52 -11.07 -10.95
CA LEU A 78 -4.02 -9.71 -11.10
C LEU A 78 -3.64 -9.09 -9.75
N THR A 79 -4.61 -8.80 -8.89
CA THR A 79 -4.41 -7.88 -7.75
C THR A 79 -3.44 -8.43 -6.72
N ARG A 80 -3.60 -9.68 -6.28
CA ARG A 80 -2.72 -10.28 -5.27
C ARG A 80 -1.27 -10.38 -5.75
N PRO A 81 -0.96 -10.96 -6.93
CA PRO A 81 0.41 -10.97 -7.45
C PRO A 81 0.98 -9.56 -7.62
N TRP A 82 0.16 -8.61 -8.08
CA TRP A 82 0.59 -7.24 -8.34
C TRP A 82 1.04 -6.50 -7.08
N PHE A 83 0.30 -6.64 -5.98
CA PHE A 83 0.67 -6.08 -4.68
C PHE A 83 1.77 -6.91 -3.97
N ALA A 84 1.71 -8.23 -4.07
CA ALA A 84 2.71 -9.12 -3.45
C ALA A 84 4.12 -8.88 -4.01
N SER A 85 4.25 -8.63 -5.31
CA SER A 85 5.54 -8.32 -5.96
C SER A 85 6.18 -7.00 -5.52
N ARG A 86 5.43 -6.11 -4.86
CA ARG A 86 5.89 -4.80 -4.37
C ARG A 86 6.25 -4.79 -2.89
N SER A 87 6.17 -5.93 -2.22
CA SER A 87 6.45 -6.05 -0.78
C SER A 87 7.44 -7.18 -0.52
N PRO A 88 8.39 -7.03 0.42
CA PRO A 88 9.27 -8.12 0.80
C PRO A 88 8.51 -9.19 1.61
N PHE A 89 9.07 -10.39 1.69
CA PHE A 89 8.60 -11.40 2.65
C PHE A 89 8.79 -10.89 4.10
N PRO A 90 7.80 -11.04 5.00
CA PRO A 90 6.50 -11.72 4.83
C PRO A 90 5.32 -10.79 4.45
N LEU A 91 5.58 -9.49 4.24
CA LEU A 91 4.56 -8.49 3.94
C LEU A 91 3.83 -8.76 2.62
N ASN A 92 4.47 -9.42 1.66
CA ASN A 92 3.83 -9.86 0.40
C ASN A 92 2.58 -10.74 0.60
N PHE A 93 2.46 -11.44 1.73
CA PHE A 93 1.25 -12.19 2.09
C PHE A 93 0.27 -11.32 2.86
N LEU A 94 0.77 -10.56 3.84
CA LEU A 94 -0.06 -9.80 4.78
C LEU A 94 -0.76 -8.61 4.10
N VAL A 95 -0.06 -7.88 3.23
CA VAL A 95 -0.57 -6.66 2.61
C VAL A 95 -1.78 -6.95 1.71
N PRO A 96 -1.74 -7.90 0.74
CA PRO A 96 -2.90 -8.19 -0.08
C PRO A 96 -4.07 -8.74 0.73
N CYS A 97 -3.82 -9.67 1.67
CA CYS A 97 -4.86 -10.23 2.54
C CYS A 97 -5.56 -9.15 3.38
N ARG A 98 -4.79 -8.21 3.94
CA ARG A 98 -5.35 -7.10 4.72
C ARG A 98 -6.26 -6.21 3.86
N HIS A 99 -5.83 -5.86 2.66
CA HIS A 99 -6.64 -5.04 1.74
C HIS A 99 -7.92 -5.77 1.30
N ALA A 100 -7.83 -7.07 1.00
CA ALA A 100 -8.98 -7.90 0.67
C ALA A 100 -10.02 -7.93 1.80
N ASN A 101 -9.56 -8.14 3.04
CA ASN A 101 -10.43 -8.12 4.21
C ASN A 101 -11.07 -6.75 4.43
N ILE A 102 -10.30 -5.66 4.32
CA ILE A 102 -10.83 -4.29 4.45
C ILE A 102 -11.88 -3.99 3.37
N ALA A 103 -11.63 -4.40 2.13
CA ALA A 103 -12.54 -4.20 1.01
C ALA A 103 -13.87 -4.94 1.26
N LEU A 104 -13.80 -6.23 1.61
CA LEU A 104 -14.96 -7.05 1.92
C LEU A 104 -15.74 -6.51 3.11
N SER A 105 -15.08 -6.19 4.22
CA SER A 105 -15.74 -5.61 5.40
C SER A 105 -16.43 -4.30 5.07
N ARG A 106 -15.81 -3.42 4.27
CA ARG A 106 -16.43 -2.16 3.87
C ARG A 106 -17.69 -2.39 3.02
N ILE A 107 -17.64 -3.29 2.05
CA ILE A 107 -18.80 -3.61 1.20
C ILE A 107 -19.93 -4.18 2.07
N LEU A 108 -19.64 -5.14 2.96
CA LEU A 108 -20.67 -5.72 3.82
C LEU A 108 -21.30 -4.70 4.76
N LEU A 109 -20.51 -3.78 5.33
CA LEU A 109 -21.01 -2.76 6.24
C LEU A 109 -21.85 -1.68 5.55
N THR A 110 -21.53 -1.32 4.29
CA THR A 110 -22.23 -0.24 3.60
C THR A 110 -23.33 -0.72 2.65
N LYS A 111 -23.23 -1.96 2.14
CA LYS A 111 -24.15 -2.51 1.14
C LYS A 111 -24.87 -3.78 1.59
N GLY A 112 -24.44 -4.40 2.70
CA GLY A 112 -25.11 -5.55 3.32
C GLY A 112 -26.37 -5.12 4.08
N GLU A 113 -27.44 -4.78 3.38
CA GLU A 113 -28.75 -4.54 3.98
C GLU A 113 -29.44 -5.85 4.40
N ALA A 114 -30.25 -5.78 5.46
CA ALA A 114 -30.96 -6.92 6.03
C ALA A 114 -32.43 -7.02 5.56
N PRO A 115 -33.03 -8.23 5.54
CA PRO A 115 -32.44 -9.50 5.92
C PRO A 115 -32.22 -10.39 4.68
N LEU A 116 -30.96 -10.82 4.46
CA LEU A 116 -30.59 -11.92 3.55
C LEU A 116 -30.52 -11.62 2.05
N HIS A 117 -30.00 -10.46 1.62
CA HIS A 117 -29.52 -10.39 0.24
C HIS A 117 -28.43 -11.44 0.02
N ARG A 118 -28.61 -12.32 -0.96
CA ARG A 118 -27.55 -13.25 -1.38
C ARG A 118 -26.35 -12.41 -1.82
N ILE A 119 -25.12 -12.91 -1.62
CA ILE A 119 -23.89 -12.22 -2.05
C ILE A 119 -23.99 -11.78 -3.52
N SER A 120 -24.58 -12.62 -4.37
CA SER A 120 -24.82 -12.32 -5.79
C SER A 120 -25.83 -11.18 -6.04
N GLU A 121 -26.85 -11.01 -5.21
CA GLU A 121 -27.80 -9.88 -5.34
C GLU A 121 -27.14 -8.56 -4.93
N MET A 122 -26.37 -8.58 -3.84
CA MET A 122 -25.56 -7.45 -3.41
C MET A 122 -24.56 -7.07 -4.50
N GLU A 123 -23.86 -8.05 -5.07
CA GLU A 123 -22.95 -7.88 -6.21
C GLU A 123 -23.66 -7.22 -7.41
N GLY A 124 -24.84 -7.74 -7.79
CA GLY A 124 -25.64 -7.14 -8.86
C GLY A 124 -25.99 -5.68 -8.59
N LYS A 125 -26.41 -5.36 -7.35
CA LYS A 125 -26.74 -3.98 -6.94
C LYS A 125 -25.54 -3.05 -7.01
N ILE A 126 -24.38 -3.44 -6.48
CA ILE A 126 -23.18 -2.58 -6.51
C ILE A 126 -22.70 -2.31 -7.94
N TYR A 127 -22.77 -3.30 -8.84
CA TYR A 127 -22.40 -3.08 -10.24
C TYR A 127 -23.43 -2.23 -10.98
N SER A 128 -24.73 -2.41 -10.71
CA SER A 128 -25.78 -1.56 -11.28
C SER A 128 -25.60 -0.10 -10.87
N ASP A 129 -25.42 0.15 -9.57
CA ASP A 129 -25.15 1.47 -9.00
C ASP A 129 -23.90 2.13 -9.62
N ALA A 130 -22.83 1.35 -9.80
CA ALA A 130 -21.60 1.84 -10.41
C ALA A 130 -21.79 2.21 -11.89
N LYS A 131 -22.54 1.42 -12.67
CA LYS A 131 -22.85 1.74 -14.07
C LYS A 131 -23.67 3.01 -14.20
N GLU A 132 -24.66 3.21 -13.32
CA GLU A 132 -25.43 4.45 -13.26
C GLU A 132 -24.53 5.66 -12.94
N CYS A 133 -23.62 5.52 -11.97
CA CYS A 133 -22.63 6.55 -11.65
C CYS A 133 -21.75 6.89 -12.85
N LEU A 134 -21.25 5.90 -13.60
CA LEU A 134 -20.47 6.12 -14.81
C LEU A 134 -21.29 6.85 -15.89
N ASN A 135 -22.56 6.51 -16.07
CA ASN A 135 -23.44 7.22 -17.00
C ASN A 135 -23.64 8.68 -16.59
N LEU A 136 -23.83 8.96 -15.30
CA LEU A 136 -23.96 10.34 -14.79
C LEU A 136 -22.67 11.15 -14.98
N LEU A 137 -21.50 10.53 -14.77
CA LEU A 137 -20.21 11.16 -15.06
C LEU A 137 -20.03 11.44 -16.54
N SER A 138 -20.35 10.46 -17.40
CA SER A 138 -20.27 10.61 -18.85
C SER A 138 -21.20 11.74 -19.34
N TYR A 139 -22.44 11.78 -18.84
CA TYR A 139 -23.37 12.87 -19.13
C TYR A 139 -22.83 14.22 -18.67
N ARG A 140 -22.25 14.28 -17.46
CA ARG A 140 -21.72 15.53 -16.91
C ARG A 140 -20.49 16.04 -17.67
N LEU A 141 -19.59 15.15 -18.09
CA LEU A 141 -18.42 15.49 -18.89
C LEU A 141 -18.85 15.95 -20.29
N GLY A 142 -19.83 15.26 -20.89
CA GLY A 142 -20.30 15.55 -22.25
C GLY A 142 -19.15 15.50 -23.25
N ALA A 143 -18.98 16.59 -24.01
CA ALA A 143 -17.89 16.78 -24.96
C ALA A 143 -16.74 17.66 -24.41
N ALA A 144 -16.77 18.01 -23.11
CA ALA A 144 -15.75 18.85 -22.51
C ALA A 144 -14.45 18.05 -22.26
N LYS A 145 -13.32 18.77 -22.21
CA LYS A 145 -12.01 18.18 -21.90
C LYS A 145 -11.89 17.79 -20.41
N TYR A 146 -12.51 18.60 -19.54
CA TYR A 146 -12.56 18.43 -18.09
C TYR A 146 -13.97 18.74 -17.58
N PHE A 147 -14.32 18.29 -16.37
CA PHE A 147 -15.67 18.38 -15.83
C PHE A 147 -16.19 19.83 -15.71
N PHE A 148 -15.32 20.81 -15.47
CA PHE A 148 -15.70 22.23 -15.39
C PHE A 148 -15.17 23.09 -16.55
N GLY A 149 -14.79 22.48 -17.67
CA GLY A 149 -14.43 23.18 -18.90
C GLY A 149 -13.01 22.88 -19.37
N ASN A 150 -12.17 23.91 -19.45
CA ASN A 150 -10.87 23.84 -20.14
C ASN A 150 -9.67 23.64 -19.21
N SER A 151 -9.83 23.88 -17.90
CA SER A 151 -8.80 23.70 -16.90
C SER A 151 -9.11 22.47 -16.03
N PRO A 152 -8.10 21.64 -15.68
CA PRO A 152 -8.29 20.52 -14.76
C PRO A 152 -8.55 21.02 -13.34
N THR A 153 -9.40 20.30 -12.61
CA THR A 153 -9.82 20.62 -11.25
C THR A 153 -9.60 19.41 -10.33
N SER A 154 -9.86 19.58 -9.02
CA SER A 154 -9.79 18.45 -8.10
C SER A 154 -10.78 17.34 -8.47
N LEU A 155 -11.96 17.70 -8.99
CA LEU A 155 -12.95 16.72 -9.47
C LEU A 155 -12.36 15.80 -10.55
N ASP A 156 -11.63 16.38 -11.52
CA ASP A 156 -10.99 15.61 -12.59
C ASP A 156 -9.97 14.63 -12.03
N ALA A 157 -9.17 15.04 -11.04
CA ALA A 157 -8.20 14.17 -10.37
C ALA A 157 -8.90 13.02 -9.62
N PHE A 158 -10.02 13.28 -8.93
CA PHE A 158 -10.81 12.25 -8.26
C PHE A 158 -11.42 11.28 -9.26
N VAL A 159 -12.09 11.75 -10.31
CA VAL A 159 -12.69 10.88 -11.34
C VAL A 159 -11.61 10.03 -12.00
N PHE A 160 -10.49 10.64 -12.40
CA PHE A 160 -9.35 9.94 -12.97
C PHE A 160 -8.81 8.84 -12.04
N GLY A 161 -8.63 9.15 -10.75
CA GLY A 161 -8.11 8.19 -9.77
C GLY A 161 -9.00 6.95 -9.58
N PHE A 162 -10.29 7.05 -9.89
CA PHE A 162 -11.23 5.92 -9.88
C PHE A 162 -11.25 5.18 -11.22
N LEU A 163 -11.27 5.91 -12.34
CA LEU A 163 -11.43 5.33 -13.67
C LEU A 163 -10.14 4.72 -14.22
N ALA A 164 -9.00 5.38 -14.05
CA ALA A 164 -7.74 4.94 -14.66
C ALA A 164 -7.29 3.55 -14.18
N PRO A 165 -7.35 3.20 -12.88
CA PRO A 165 -7.03 1.84 -12.46
C PRO A 165 -7.95 0.80 -13.09
N LEU A 166 -9.27 1.08 -13.16
CA LEU A 166 -10.24 0.18 -13.78
C LEU A 166 -9.94 -0.01 -15.28
N GLU A 167 -9.62 1.06 -15.98
CA GLU A 167 -9.38 1.04 -17.43
C GLU A 167 -8.04 0.40 -17.82
N LYS A 168 -6.97 0.71 -17.07
CA LYS A 168 -5.60 0.30 -17.41
C LYS A 168 -5.19 -1.03 -16.78
N ALA A 169 -5.96 -1.54 -15.81
CA ALA A 169 -5.72 -2.86 -15.26
C ALA A 169 -6.11 -3.96 -16.27
N ASN A 170 -5.24 -4.96 -16.41
CA ASN A 170 -5.52 -6.16 -17.21
C ASN A 170 -6.43 -7.12 -16.42
N LEU A 171 -7.70 -6.73 -16.22
CA LEU A 171 -8.70 -7.49 -15.48
C LEU A 171 -9.25 -8.67 -16.30
N PRO A 172 -9.14 -9.92 -15.82
CA PRO A 172 -9.74 -11.10 -16.47
C PRO A 172 -11.29 -11.06 -16.50
N SER A 173 -11.92 -10.72 -15.37
CA SER A 173 -13.38 -10.60 -15.23
C SER A 173 -13.75 -9.13 -15.11
N SER A 174 -14.53 -8.59 -16.05
CA SER A 174 -14.67 -7.13 -16.12
C SER A 174 -16.05 -6.58 -16.55
N PRO A 175 -17.19 -6.96 -15.93
CA PRO A 175 -18.50 -6.40 -16.27
C PRO A 175 -18.54 -4.86 -16.21
N LEU A 176 -17.83 -4.27 -15.24
CA LEU A 176 -17.74 -2.82 -15.06
C LEU A 176 -16.85 -2.15 -16.10
N LEU A 177 -15.71 -2.75 -16.44
CA LEU A 177 -14.82 -2.26 -17.49
C LEU A 177 -15.48 -2.32 -18.86
N SER A 178 -16.23 -3.38 -19.15
CA SER A 178 -17.00 -3.50 -20.40
C SER A 178 -18.00 -2.36 -20.56
N HIS A 179 -18.63 -1.91 -19.47
CA HIS A 179 -19.50 -0.74 -19.47
C HIS A 179 -18.71 0.56 -19.65
N LEU A 180 -17.60 0.74 -18.91
CA LEU A 180 -16.75 1.92 -19.04
C LEU A 180 -16.24 2.12 -20.48
N ARG A 181 -15.88 1.04 -21.18
CA ARG A 181 -15.41 1.08 -22.57
C ARG A 181 -16.47 1.55 -23.56
N GLN A 182 -17.76 1.43 -23.24
CA GLN A 182 -18.85 1.97 -24.06
C GLN A 182 -19.00 3.49 -23.91
N LEU A 183 -18.39 4.08 -22.87
CA LEU A 183 -18.41 5.51 -22.58
C LEU A 183 -17.11 6.14 -23.11
N GLU A 184 -17.04 6.33 -24.43
CA GLU A 184 -15.85 6.81 -25.14
C GLU A 184 -15.33 8.15 -24.62
N ASN A 185 -16.21 9.04 -24.15
CA ASN A 185 -15.79 10.32 -23.59
C ASN A 185 -15.03 10.17 -22.26
N LEU A 186 -15.40 9.19 -21.42
CA LEU A 186 -14.69 8.93 -20.15
C LEU A 186 -13.34 8.25 -20.36
N THR A 187 -13.25 7.33 -21.33
CA THR A 187 -11.97 6.70 -21.71
C THR A 187 -11.04 7.72 -22.35
N GLY A 188 -11.55 8.53 -23.29
CA GLY A 188 -10.81 9.64 -23.88
C GLY A 188 -10.36 10.69 -22.84
N PHE A 189 -11.17 10.95 -21.82
CA PHE A 189 -10.78 11.78 -20.67
C PHE A 189 -9.59 11.20 -19.91
N CYS A 190 -9.58 9.90 -19.62
CA CYS A 190 -8.47 9.25 -18.93
C CYS A 190 -7.18 9.28 -19.76
N ASP A 191 -7.28 8.98 -21.06
CA ASP A 191 -6.14 9.05 -22.00
C ASP A 191 -5.56 10.45 -22.08
N ASN A 192 -6.41 11.48 -22.17
CA ASN A 192 -5.99 12.86 -22.19
C ASN A 192 -5.27 13.27 -20.89
N ILE A 193 -5.75 12.84 -19.72
CA ILE A 193 -5.05 13.10 -18.45
C ILE A 193 -3.70 12.41 -18.40
N LEU A 194 -3.61 11.13 -18.81
CA LEU A 194 -2.36 10.39 -18.88
C LEU A 194 -1.35 11.10 -19.80
N ALA A 195 -1.76 11.45 -21.01
CA ALA A 195 -0.90 12.16 -21.96
C ALA A 195 -0.48 13.54 -21.45
N THR A 196 -1.37 14.27 -20.78
CA THR A 196 -1.09 15.62 -20.30
C THR A 196 -0.17 15.61 -19.07
N PHE A 197 -0.43 14.77 -18.06
CA PHE A 197 0.20 14.87 -16.74
C PHE A 197 1.21 13.76 -16.42
N PHE A 198 1.17 12.62 -17.13
CA PHE A 198 1.96 11.42 -16.80
C PHE A 198 2.91 10.98 -17.93
N SER A 199 3.08 11.79 -18.98
CA SER A 199 4.05 11.52 -20.06
C SER A 199 5.50 11.58 -19.54
N SER A 200 6.31 10.62 -19.99
CA SER A 200 7.70 10.37 -19.55
C SER A 200 8.69 11.54 -19.78
N ASP A 201 8.32 12.54 -20.58
CA ASP A 201 9.19 13.68 -20.90
C ASP A 201 9.25 14.75 -19.79
N ARG A 202 8.53 14.57 -18.67
CA ARG A 202 8.64 15.47 -17.51
C ARG A 202 9.76 15.00 -16.58
N PRO A 203 10.76 15.84 -16.24
CA PRO A 203 11.77 15.47 -15.28
C PRO A 203 11.13 15.16 -13.92
N CYS A 204 11.31 13.92 -13.44
CA CYS A 204 10.95 13.56 -12.09
C CYS A 204 11.66 14.49 -11.10
N PRO A 205 11.00 14.96 -10.03
CA PRO A 205 11.71 15.49 -8.88
C PRO A 205 12.75 14.45 -8.42
N PRO A 206 13.98 14.86 -8.05
CA PRO A 206 14.98 13.92 -7.59
C PRO A 206 14.42 13.08 -6.42
N PRO A 207 14.72 11.77 -6.37
CA PRO A 207 14.27 10.94 -5.27
C PRO A 207 14.73 11.54 -3.93
N PRO A 208 13.91 11.49 -2.87
CA PRO A 208 14.34 11.91 -1.55
C PRO A 208 15.61 11.12 -1.18
N VAL A 209 16.66 11.85 -0.83
CA VAL A 209 18.02 11.33 -0.66
C VAL A 209 18.00 10.11 0.26
N GLN A 210 18.46 8.97 -0.26
CA GLN A 210 18.59 7.67 0.41
C GLN A 210 19.61 7.68 1.58
N GLU A 211 20.10 8.85 2.02
CA GLU A 211 21.13 9.03 3.05
C GLU A 211 20.74 8.42 4.41
N THR A 212 19.44 8.31 4.69
CA THR A 212 18.95 7.82 5.98
C THR A 212 19.09 6.30 6.14
N VAL A 213 19.03 5.54 5.04
CA VAL A 213 19.17 4.07 5.10
C VAL A 213 20.64 3.70 5.27
N ASP A 214 21.53 4.35 4.53
CA ASP A 214 22.97 4.10 4.59
C ASP A 214 23.58 4.53 5.93
N ALA A 215 23.15 5.67 6.48
CA ALA A 215 23.58 6.12 7.81
C ALA A 215 23.13 5.17 8.93
N ASN A 216 21.93 4.58 8.81
CA ASN A 216 21.44 3.61 9.78
C ASN A 216 22.16 2.26 9.66
N LEU A 217 22.47 1.81 8.43
CA LEU A 217 23.25 0.60 8.20
C LEU A 217 24.69 0.74 8.71
N GLN A 218 25.30 1.91 8.53
CA GLN A 218 26.62 2.24 9.09
C GLN A 218 26.60 2.24 10.63
N LYS A 219 25.56 2.82 11.26
CA LYS A 219 25.40 2.79 12.72
C LYS A 219 25.23 1.37 13.26
N LEU A 220 24.44 0.52 12.58
CA LEU A 220 24.29 -0.89 12.94
C LEU A 220 25.63 -1.64 12.83
N THR A 221 26.38 -1.40 11.75
CA THR A 221 27.69 -2.00 11.54
C THR A 221 28.69 -1.57 12.64
N GLN A 222 28.68 -0.30 13.04
CA GLN A 222 29.50 0.19 14.16
C GLN A 222 29.10 -0.43 15.50
N LEU A 223 27.80 -0.63 15.75
CA LEU A 223 27.31 -1.28 16.97
C LEU A 223 27.75 -2.74 17.06
N VAL A 224 27.59 -3.50 15.97
CA VAL A 224 28.03 -4.90 15.90
C VAL A 224 29.53 -5.01 16.12
N ASN A 225 30.34 -4.17 15.46
CA ASN A 225 31.79 -4.16 15.66
C ASN A 225 32.17 -3.77 17.10
N LYS A 226 31.42 -2.87 17.74
CA LYS A 226 31.67 -2.48 19.13
C LYS A 226 31.35 -3.62 20.10
N GLU A 227 30.28 -4.37 19.87
CA GLU A 227 29.94 -5.56 20.67
C GLU A 227 30.98 -6.66 20.52
N SER A 228 31.42 -6.97 19.30
CA SER A 228 32.47 -7.99 19.08
C SER A 228 33.76 -7.67 19.83
N ASN A 229 34.19 -6.40 19.82
CA ASN A 229 35.38 -5.96 20.56
C ASN A 229 35.22 -6.04 22.09
N LEU A 230 34.01 -5.87 22.61
CA LEU A 230 33.74 -5.99 24.04
C LEU A 230 33.76 -7.45 24.49
N ILE A 231 33.22 -8.35 23.65
CA ILE A 231 33.25 -9.79 23.90
C ILE A 231 34.69 -10.31 23.90
N GLU A 232 35.49 -9.91 22.91
CA GLU A 232 36.91 -10.29 22.83
C GLU A 232 37.70 -9.80 24.06
N LYS A 233 37.45 -8.57 24.52
CA LYS A 233 38.06 -8.05 25.75
C LYS A 233 37.61 -8.77 27.01
N MET A 234 36.37 -9.25 27.08
CA MET A 234 35.88 -10.04 28.21
C MET A 234 36.53 -11.43 28.23
N ASP A 235 36.68 -12.06 27.08
CA ASP A 235 37.35 -13.35 26.95
C ASP A 235 38.85 -13.26 27.30
N ASP A 236 39.53 -12.19 26.89
CA ASP A 236 40.92 -11.93 27.28
C ASP A 236 41.09 -11.68 28.78
N ASN A 237 40.12 -10.98 29.39
CA ASN A 237 40.13 -10.73 30.84
C ASN A 237 39.88 -12.03 31.63
N LEU A 238 39.00 -12.90 31.13
CA LEU A 238 38.76 -14.23 31.70
C LEU A 238 39.97 -15.17 31.52
N ARG A 239 40.68 -15.07 30.39
CA ARG A 239 41.94 -15.81 30.15
C ARG A 239 43.08 -15.33 31.03
N SER A 240 43.20 -14.03 31.25
CA SER A 240 44.27 -13.43 32.07
C SER A 240 44.03 -13.55 33.59
N SER A 241 42.80 -13.81 34.03
CA SER A 241 42.45 -14.03 35.44
C SER A 241 42.46 -15.50 35.88
N SER A 242 42.83 -16.44 35.00
CA SER A 242 43.04 -17.85 35.35
C SER A 242 44.38 -18.04 36.09
N PRO A 243 44.41 -18.53 37.35
CA PRO A 243 45.66 -18.78 38.06
C PRO A 243 46.45 -19.92 37.40
N GLN A 244 47.70 -19.65 37.03
CA GLN A 244 48.64 -20.68 36.56
C GLN A 244 48.83 -21.76 37.63
N HIS A 245 48.36 -22.97 37.37
CA HIS A 245 48.74 -24.15 38.14
C HIS A 245 50.20 -24.51 37.82
N LYS A 246 51.10 -24.35 38.82
CA LYS A 246 52.48 -24.86 38.79
C LYS A 246 52.49 -26.39 38.59
N PRO A 247 53.51 -26.95 37.91
CA PRO A 247 53.60 -28.38 37.69
C PRO A 247 54.11 -29.07 38.96
N TYR A 248 53.44 -30.13 39.42
CA TYR A 248 54.00 -31.07 40.38
C TYR A 248 54.34 -32.40 39.71
N ARG A 249 55.48 -32.93 40.12
CA ARG A 249 56.31 -33.98 39.53
C ARG A 249 55.78 -35.39 39.84
N ALA A 250 56.14 -36.33 38.96
CA ALA A 250 55.91 -37.78 38.92
C ALA A 250 56.23 -38.53 40.25
N GLU A 251 55.76 -39.72 40.61
CA GLU A 251 55.52 -41.07 40.00
C GLU A 251 54.82 -41.98 41.08
N PRO A 252 54.63 -43.32 40.97
CA PRO A 252 54.44 -44.24 39.83
C PRO A 252 53.22 -45.20 39.98
N LYS A 253 53.00 -45.98 38.93
CA LYS A 253 52.02 -47.07 38.73
C LYS A 253 51.97 -48.13 39.85
N ALA A 254 50.76 -48.62 40.12
CA ALA A 254 50.51 -50.02 40.49
C ALA A 254 49.44 -50.60 39.53
N GLY A 255 49.77 -51.73 38.91
CA GLY A 255 48.91 -52.45 37.98
C GLY A 255 48.11 -53.58 38.62
N LEU A 256 47.49 -54.37 37.72
CA LEU A 256 46.62 -55.55 37.94
C LEU A 256 45.22 -55.19 38.46
N SER A 257 44.10 -55.73 37.99
CA SER A 257 43.73 -56.86 37.13
C SER A 257 42.26 -56.61 36.74
N GLY A 258 41.77 -56.84 35.52
CA GLY A 258 41.39 -58.16 35.04
C GLY A 258 39.91 -58.50 35.34
N ALA A 259 39.14 -58.67 34.25
CA ALA A 259 37.93 -59.50 34.10
C ALA A 259 36.52 -58.97 34.47
N ASN A 260 35.68 -58.91 33.41
CA ASN A 260 34.32 -59.48 33.27
C ASN A 260 33.20 -58.87 34.15
N SER A 261 31.92 -58.75 33.78
CA SER A 261 31.08 -59.05 32.62
C SER A 261 29.65 -58.68 33.07
N SER A 262 28.81 -58.17 32.17
CA SER A 262 27.35 -58.40 32.09
C SER A 262 26.43 -58.09 33.30
N THR A 263 25.45 -57.20 33.04
CA THR A 263 24.09 -57.10 33.62
C THR A 263 23.31 -58.45 33.55
N PRO A 264 22.08 -58.64 34.10
CA PRO A 264 21.07 -57.65 34.56
C PRO A 264 20.27 -57.99 35.84
N ALA A 265 19.53 -57.00 36.36
CA ALA A 265 18.11 -57.02 36.77
C ALA A 265 17.80 -55.82 37.66
#